data_AF-A0AAD4NVJ6-F1
#
_entry.id   AF-A0AAD4NVJ6-F1
#
_cell.length_a   1.000
_cell.length_b   1.000
_cell.length_c   1.000
_cell.angle_alpha   90.00
_cell.angle_beta   90.00
_cell.angle_gamma   90.00
#
_symmetry.space_group_name_H-M   'P 1'
#
loop_
_entity.id
_entity.type
_entity.pdbx_description
1 polymer ?
#
loop_
_entity_poly.entity_id
_entity_poly.type
_entity_poly.pdbx_seq_one_letter_code
_entity_poly.pdbx_strand_id
1 'polypeptide(L)'
;MAGSTTKSGEVESTMSRRHPLQRFDSPSKGLSGALHVAGLASFYSSFKFLADNPNIFNSSFGWHLQFLTIIGLSLSTITFIFGLIADLTSTTILKSPSLSPDPPAAAFSEYVFRLKNYLALVAGPIEVTISVLYWTLKAIDGKLLVHPDLPLPPAIYDLGFHLVPAVVLALDYILLSPPWPTTPMNESAPIITLSLSTVIAFAYWIWIEICFSQNGLYPYPIFAMLTTNQRIGLFVVSGVIMWVVGGLLRVLYAKINGYESVEHLEKVRRNKVMGGSGKWN
;
A
#
# COMPACT_ATOMS: atom_id res chain seq x y z
N MET A 1 57.50 14.08 30.60
CA MET A 1 57.16 13.29 29.40
C MET A 1 55.67 13.06 29.40
N ALA A 2 54.99 13.59 28.40
CA ALA A 2 53.55 13.43 28.18
C ALA A 2 53.26 12.02 27.64
N GLY A 3 52.17 11.41 28.10
CA GLY A 3 51.63 10.15 27.60
C GLY A 3 50.12 10.17 27.71
N SER A 4 49.51 10.86 26.74
CA SER A 4 48.07 11.08 26.60
C SER A 4 47.29 9.78 26.43
N THR A 5 46.20 9.70 27.17
CA THR A 5 45.06 8.79 27.02
C THR A 5 44.55 8.67 25.58
N THR A 6 44.30 7.44 25.13
CA THR A 6 43.32 7.15 24.08
C THR A 6 42.36 6.10 24.61
N LYS A 7 41.25 6.58 25.19
CA LYS A 7 40.02 5.78 25.34
C LYS A 7 39.57 5.44 23.92
N SER A 8 39.67 4.16 23.57
CA SER A 8 38.94 3.59 22.44
C SER A 8 37.45 3.80 22.71
N GLY A 9 36.87 4.82 22.10
CA GLY A 9 35.43 4.95 21.97
C GLY A 9 34.96 3.85 21.03
N GLU A 10 34.65 2.68 21.57
CA GLU A 10 33.81 1.72 20.87
C GLU A 10 32.48 2.42 20.60
N VAL A 11 32.28 2.77 19.33
CA VAL A 11 31.03 3.23 18.78
C VAL A 11 30.00 2.15 19.09
N GLU A 12 29.13 2.42 20.06
CA GLU A 12 27.98 1.60 20.36
C GLU A 12 27.11 1.56 19.10
N SER A 13 27.27 0.51 18.30
CA SER A 13 26.44 0.31 17.11
C SER A 13 25.06 -0.06 17.63
N THR A 14 24.21 0.94 17.82
CA THR A 14 22.77 0.75 17.83
C THR A 14 22.39 0.31 16.42
N MET A 15 22.57 -0.97 16.10
CA MET A 15 22.04 -1.57 14.88
C MET A 15 20.52 -1.49 14.99
N SER A 16 19.98 -0.35 14.54
CA SER A 16 18.56 -0.13 14.43
C SER A 16 18.01 -1.20 13.50
N ARG A 17 16.93 -1.87 13.91
CA ARG A 17 16.14 -2.78 13.05
C ARG A 17 15.51 -2.06 11.85
N ARG A 18 15.61 -0.72 11.81
CA ARG A 18 15.14 0.11 10.70
C ARG A 18 16.02 -0.08 9.47
N HIS A 19 15.37 -0.23 8.32
CA HIS A 19 16.08 -0.18 7.05
C HIS A 19 16.79 1.17 6.86
N PRO A 20 18.05 1.23 6.38
CA PRO A 20 18.80 2.49 6.26
C PRO A 20 18.08 3.57 5.45
N LEU A 21 17.35 3.18 4.41
CA LEU A 21 16.57 4.08 3.54
C LEU A 21 15.20 4.47 4.12
N GLN A 22 14.74 3.85 5.20
CA GLN A 22 13.45 4.18 5.80
C GLN A 22 13.61 5.43 6.69
N ARG A 23 12.71 6.40 6.53
CA ARG A 23 12.86 7.74 7.14
C ARG A 23 12.45 7.77 8.60
N PHE A 24 11.32 7.15 8.93
CA PHE A 24 10.83 7.06 10.30
C PHE A 24 10.79 5.62 10.78
N ASP A 25 10.81 5.44 12.09
CA ASP A 25 10.75 4.11 12.69
C ASP A 25 9.38 3.47 12.40
N SER A 26 9.42 2.32 11.75
CA SER A 26 8.26 1.54 11.36
C SER A 26 8.69 0.08 11.14
N PRO A 27 7.96 -0.92 11.66
CA PRO A 27 6.75 -0.75 12.47
C PRO A 27 7.05 -0.11 13.83
N SER A 28 6.18 0.79 14.32
CA SER A 28 6.33 1.45 15.61
C SER A 28 5.00 1.98 16.15
N LYS A 29 4.86 2.04 17.48
CA LYS A 29 3.70 2.65 18.16
C LYS A 29 3.65 4.18 18.07
N GLY A 30 4.66 4.81 17.46
CA GLY A 30 4.76 6.26 17.29
C GLY A 30 4.06 6.73 16.03
N LEU A 31 4.80 7.40 15.14
CA LEU A 31 4.26 7.97 13.91
C LEU A 31 3.59 6.91 13.00
N SER A 32 4.18 5.71 12.91
CA SER A 32 3.63 4.62 12.09
C SER A 32 2.24 4.19 12.59
N GLY A 33 2.14 3.83 13.86
CA GLY A 33 0.87 3.47 14.49
C GLY A 33 -0.18 4.59 14.38
N ALA A 34 0.22 5.85 14.58
CA ALA A 34 -0.68 6.99 14.45
C ALA A 34 -1.25 7.12 13.03
N LEU A 35 -0.42 6.97 11.99
CA LEU A 35 -0.87 7.01 10.60
C LEU A 35 -1.84 5.86 10.30
N HIS A 36 -1.52 4.63 10.73
CA HIS A 36 -2.40 3.48 10.49
C HIS A 36 -3.74 3.61 11.22
N VAL A 37 -3.76 4.09 12.48
CA VAL A 37 -5.00 4.35 13.21
C VAL A 37 -5.83 5.43 12.53
N ALA A 38 -5.21 6.56 12.14
CA ALA A 38 -5.92 7.65 11.48
C ALA A 38 -6.52 7.21 10.13
N GLY A 39 -5.77 6.45 9.33
CA GLY A 39 -6.26 5.86 8.09
C GLY A 39 -7.44 4.92 8.33
N LEU A 40 -7.33 3.99 9.28
CA LEU A 40 -8.41 3.05 9.62
C LEU A 40 -9.67 3.76 10.13
N ALA A 41 -9.53 4.82 10.93
CA ALA A 41 -10.67 5.62 11.37
C ALA A 41 -11.37 6.32 10.19
N SER A 42 -10.61 6.83 9.22
CA SER A 42 -11.16 7.39 7.98
C SER A 42 -11.86 6.32 7.15
N PHE A 43 -11.23 5.15 6.95
CA PHE A 43 -11.80 4.07 6.14
C PHE A 43 -13.08 3.51 6.78
N TYR A 44 -13.10 3.35 8.10
CA TYR A 44 -14.30 3.00 8.85
C TYR A 44 -15.42 4.01 8.62
N SER A 45 -15.12 5.31 8.67
CA SER A 45 -16.12 6.37 8.43
C SER A 45 -16.71 6.27 7.03
N SER A 46 -15.89 5.94 6.02
CA SER A 46 -16.33 5.68 4.65
C SER A 46 -17.23 4.44 4.55
N PHE A 47 -16.86 3.30 5.16
CA PHE A 47 -17.74 2.12 5.18
C PHE A 47 -19.04 2.35 5.95
N LYS A 48 -18.97 3.05 7.07
CA LYS A 48 -20.14 3.43 7.87
C LYS A 48 -21.09 4.30 7.05
N PHE A 49 -20.59 5.23 6.25
CA PHE A 49 -21.41 6.04 5.35
C PHE A 49 -22.24 5.16 4.39
N LEU A 50 -21.65 4.11 3.80
CA LEU A 50 -22.37 3.19 2.90
C LEU A 50 -23.48 2.40 3.61
N ALA A 51 -23.28 2.08 4.89
CA ALA A 51 -24.28 1.40 5.71
C ALA A 51 -25.41 2.35 6.14
N ASP A 52 -25.06 3.58 6.52
CA ASP A 52 -26.02 4.58 7.02
C ASP A 52 -26.83 5.26 5.90
N ASN A 53 -26.34 5.24 4.66
CA ASN A 53 -26.97 5.90 3.51
C ASN A 53 -27.31 4.85 2.42
N PRO A 54 -28.30 3.96 2.68
CA PRO A 54 -28.64 2.90 1.75
C PRO A 54 -29.16 3.46 0.43
N ASN A 55 -28.78 2.82 -0.67
CA ASN A 55 -29.23 3.14 -2.01
C ASN A 55 -29.47 1.85 -2.83
N ILE A 56 -29.71 1.99 -4.14
CA ILE A 56 -29.98 0.86 -5.05
C ILE A 56 -28.92 -0.25 -5.00
N PHE A 57 -27.68 0.09 -4.65
CA PHE A 57 -26.57 -0.87 -4.56
C PHE A 57 -26.63 -1.72 -3.29
N ASN A 58 -27.31 -1.27 -2.23
CA ASN A 58 -27.48 -2.06 -1.00
C ASN A 58 -28.32 -3.33 -1.23
N SER A 59 -29.21 -3.31 -2.23
CA SER A 59 -30.03 -4.45 -2.66
C SER A 59 -29.48 -5.16 -3.90
N SER A 60 -28.35 -4.72 -4.45
CA SER A 60 -27.75 -5.28 -5.67
C SER A 60 -26.81 -6.44 -5.37
N PHE A 61 -26.69 -7.39 -6.30
CA PHE A 61 -25.66 -8.43 -6.27
C PHE A 61 -24.27 -7.79 -6.23
N GLY A 62 -23.41 -8.27 -5.34
CA GLY A 62 -22.08 -7.70 -5.11
C GLY A 62 -22.08 -6.47 -4.20
N TRP A 63 -23.23 -6.00 -3.71
CA TRP A 63 -23.35 -4.85 -2.80
C TRP A 63 -22.57 -3.63 -3.34
N HIS A 64 -21.90 -2.87 -2.46
CA HIS A 64 -20.98 -1.81 -2.86
C HIS A 64 -19.61 -2.31 -3.35
N LEU A 65 -19.32 -3.62 -3.32
CA LEU A 65 -18.08 -4.18 -3.85
C LEU A 65 -18.04 -4.21 -5.38
N GLN A 66 -19.08 -3.71 -6.06
CA GLN A 66 -19.06 -3.44 -7.51
C GLN A 66 -18.16 -2.25 -7.86
N PHE A 67 -17.99 -1.31 -6.93
CA PHE A 67 -17.18 -0.11 -7.11
C PHE A 67 -15.70 -0.41 -6.88
N LEU A 68 -14.85 -0.06 -7.86
CA LEU A 68 -13.40 -0.18 -7.71
C LEU A 68 -12.91 0.60 -6.48
N THR A 69 -13.51 1.75 -6.19
CA THR A 69 -13.24 2.55 -4.99
C THR A 69 -13.41 1.74 -3.70
N ILE A 70 -14.45 0.92 -3.59
CA ILE A 70 -14.73 0.17 -2.36
C ILE A 70 -13.87 -1.09 -2.26
N ILE A 71 -13.52 -1.72 -3.39
CA ILE A 71 -12.51 -2.78 -3.44
C ILE A 71 -11.14 -2.23 -3.00
N GLY A 72 -10.74 -1.07 -3.56
CA GLY A 72 -9.53 -0.35 -3.17
C GLY A 72 -9.52 -0.06 -1.67
N LEU A 73 -10.58 0.57 -1.16
CA LEU A 73 -10.71 0.92 0.25
C LEU A 73 -10.64 -0.32 1.17
N SER A 74 -11.20 -1.45 0.73
CA SER A 74 -11.11 -2.72 1.45
C SER A 74 -9.68 -3.24 1.51
N LEU A 75 -8.94 -3.20 0.39
CA LEU A 75 -7.54 -3.58 0.34
C LEU A 75 -6.66 -2.63 1.18
N SER A 76 -6.94 -1.33 1.13
CA SER A 76 -6.29 -0.30 1.97
C SER A 76 -6.52 -0.56 3.46
N THR A 77 -7.74 -0.94 3.83
CA THR A 77 -8.11 -1.31 5.20
C THR A 77 -7.35 -2.54 5.66
N ILE A 78 -7.31 -3.61 4.85
CA ILE A 78 -6.53 -4.81 5.16
C ILE A 78 -5.05 -4.43 5.32
N THR A 79 -4.49 -3.66 4.38
CA THR A 79 -3.10 -3.19 4.43
C THR A 79 -2.79 -2.47 5.75
N PHE A 80 -3.64 -1.53 6.16
CA PHE A 80 -3.47 -0.76 7.38
C PHE A 80 -3.73 -1.58 8.65
N ILE A 81 -4.61 -2.58 8.62
CA ILE A 81 -4.78 -3.54 9.73
C ILE A 81 -3.47 -4.32 9.96
N PHE A 82 -2.87 -4.87 8.90
CA PHE A 82 -1.57 -5.54 9.02
C PHE A 82 -0.49 -4.55 9.50
N GLY A 83 -0.48 -3.32 9.00
CA GLY A 83 0.41 -2.26 9.50
C GLY A 83 0.27 -2.01 10.99
N LEU A 84 -0.96 -1.81 11.47
CA LEU A 84 -1.25 -1.55 12.88
C LEU A 84 -0.93 -2.76 13.77
N ILE A 85 -1.21 -4.00 13.32
CA ILE A 85 -0.82 -5.20 14.06
C ILE A 85 0.70 -5.24 14.21
N ALA A 86 1.45 -4.94 13.14
CA ALA A 86 2.91 -4.88 13.19
C ALA A 86 3.39 -3.79 14.17
N ASP A 87 2.77 -2.61 14.17
CA ASP A 87 3.10 -1.52 15.08
C ASP A 87 2.83 -1.87 16.55
N LEU A 88 1.69 -2.48 16.85
CA LEU A 88 1.33 -2.85 18.22
C LEU A 88 2.22 -3.97 18.76
N THR A 89 2.57 -4.93 17.89
CA THR A 89 3.46 -6.05 18.23
C THR A 89 4.94 -5.72 18.11
N SER A 90 5.29 -4.51 17.63
CA SER A 90 6.68 -4.04 17.59
C SER A 90 7.23 -3.99 19.02
N THR A 91 8.30 -4.75 19.27
CA THR A 91 9.00 -4.71 20.56
C THR A 91 10.21 -3.79 20.41
N THR A 92 10.25 -2.72 21.19
CA THR A 92 11.45 -1.88 21.36
C THR A 92 12.41 -2.64 22.25
N ILE A 93 13.07 -3.68 21.72
CA ILE A 93 14.14 -4.34 22.45
C ILE A 93 15.35 -3.45 22.30
N LEU A 94 15.59 -2.58 23.28
CA LEU A 94 16.95 -2.18 23.62
C LEU A 94 17.73 -3.48 23.71
N LYS A 95 18.76 -3.66 22.88
CA LYS A 95 19.61 -4.85 22.89
C LYS A 95 20.23 -5.00 24.28
N SER A 96 19.50 -5.65 25.19
CA SER A 96 20.09 -6.21 26.38
C SER A 96 20.83 -7.45 25.91
N PRO A 97 22.16 -7.53 26.07
CA PRO A 97 22.95 -8.70 25.67
C PRO A 97 22.48 -10.01 26.33
N SER A 98 21.61 -9.93 27.33
CA SER A 98 21.10 -11.05 28.13
C SER A 98 19.75 -11.62 27.66
N LEU A 99 19.05 -11.02 26.69
CA LEU A 99 17.76 -11.53 26.20
C LEU A 99 17.93 -12.42 24.96
N SER A 100 17.06 -13.43 24.86
CA SER A 100 16.93 -14.29 23.67
C SER A 100 16.86 -13.44 22.39
N PRO A 101 17.58 -13.82 21.32
CA PRO A 101 17.81 -12.97 20.15
C PRO A 101 16.53 -12.54 19.42
N ASP A 102 15.44 -13.31 19.51
CA ASP A 102 14.16 -12.96 18.92
C ASP A 102 12.99 -13.49 19.76
N PRO A 103 12.31 -12.67 20.58
CA PRO A 103 11.06 -13.10 21.17
C PRO A 103 10.02 -13.32 20.07
N PRO A 104 9.11 -14.31 20.20
CA PRO A 104 8.12 -14.65 19.18
C PRO A 104 7.33 -13.44 18.63
N ALA A 105 7.06 -12.45 19.48
CA ALA A 105 6.36 -11.21 19.10
C ALA A 105 7.15 -10.33 18.10
N ALA A 106 8.47 -10.30 18.19
CA ALA A 106 9.32 -9.55 17.27
C ALA A 106 9.31 -10.14 15.86
N ALA A 107 9.49 -11.46 15.77
CA ALA A 107 9.43 -12.17 14.49
C ALA A 107 8.03 -12.01 13.85
N PHE A 108 6.97 -12.14 14.66
CA PHE A 108 5.61 -11.92 14.20
C PHE A 108 5.39 -10.49 13.64
N SER A 109 5.85 -9.46 14.34
CA SER A 109 5.79 -8.06 13.87
C SER A 109 6.46 -7.90 12.49
N GLU A 110 7.63 -8.51 12.30
CA GLU A 110 8.36 -8.47 11.02
C GLU A 110 7.59 -9.18 9.89
N TYR A 111 7.02 -10.36 10.14
CA TYR A 111 6.22 -11.08 9.15
C TYR A 111 4.97 -10.29 8.73
N VAL A 112 4.24 -9.76 9.70
CA VAL A 112 3.02 -8.97 9.46
C VAL A 112 3.37 -7.67 8.72
N PHE A 113 4.47 -7.00 9.11
CA PHE A 113 4.93 -5.79 8.43
C PHE A 113 5.33 -6.06 6.98
N ARG A 114 6.02 -7.18 6.73
CA ARG A 114 6.37 -7.62 5.38
C ARG A 114 5.12 -7.88 4.53
N LEU A 115 4.11 -8.54 5.09
CA LEU A 115 2.85 -8.78 4.40
C LEU A 115 2.13 -7.47 4.07
N LYS A 116 2.04 -6.53 5.02
CA LYS A 116 1.55 -5.17 4.77
C LYS A 116 2.28 -4.52 3.61
N ASN A 117 3.62 -4.59 3.58
CA ASN A 117 4.41 -3.97 2.51
C ASN A 117 4.16 -4.63 1.14
N TYR A 118 3.88 -5.94 1.08
CA TYR A 118 3.43 -6.59 -0.17
C TYR A 118 2.04 -6.16 -0.60
N LEU A 119 1.09 -6.03 0.34
CA LEU A 119 -0.26 -5.53 0.06
C LEU A 119 -0.21 -4.08 -0.46
N ALA A 120 0.62 -3.24 0.14
CA ALA A 120 0.83 -1.85 -0.25
C ALA A 120 1.36 -1.69 -1.70
N LEU A 121 2.01 -2.71 -2.26
CA LEU A 121 2.47 -2.71 -3.67
C LEU A 121 1.32 -2.64 -4.67
N VAL A 122 0.13 -3.07 -4.22
CA VAL A 122 -1.09 -3.04 -5.01
C VAL A 122 -1.98 -1.90 -4.50
N ALA A 123 -2.20 -1.80 -3.19
CA ALA A 123 -3.09 -0.83 -2.57
C ALA A 123 -2.67 0.62 -2.90
N GLY A 124 -1.38 0.95 -2.82
CA GLY A 124 -0.90 2.31 -3.13
C GLY A 124 -1.19 2.71 -4.58
N PRO A 125 -0.71 1.96 -5.58
CA PRO A 125 -0.96 2.30 -6.98
C PRO A 125 -2.44 2.30 -7.36
N ILE A 126 -3.24 1.34 -6.86
CA ILE A 126 -4.67 1.28 -7.20
C ILE A 126 -5.42 2.49 -6.64
N GLU A 127 -5.16 2.90 -5.40
CA GLU A 127 -5.86 4.03 -4.76
C GLU A 127 -5.47 5.37 -5.38
N VAL A 128 -4.19 5.56 -5.70
CA VAL A 128 -3.76 6.76 -6.44
C VAL A 128 -4.39 6.78 -7.83
N THR A 129 -4.53 5.63 -8.49
CA THR A 129 -5.21 5.53 -9.79
C THR A 129 -6.70 5.84 -9.68
N ILE A 130 -7.40 5.27 -8.69
CA ILE A 130 -8.80 5.56 -8.39
C ILE A 130 -8.97 7.07 -8.17
N SER A 131 -8.08 7.69 -7.38
CA SER A 131 -8.10 9.13 -7.11
C SER A 131 -7.99 9.95 -8.40
N VAL A 132 -6.96 9.66 -9.21
CA VAL A 132 -6.73 10.37 -10.48
C VAL A 132 -7.92 10.23 -11.43
N LEU A 133 -8.41 9.00 -11.62
CA LEU A 133 -9.55 8.73 -12.50
C LEU A 133 -10.83 9.42 -12.00
N TYR A 134 -11.13 9.29 -10.71
CA TYR A 134 -12.32 9.86 -10.09
C TYR A 134 -12.35 11.38 -10.24
N TRP A 135 -11.29 12.07 -9.79
CA TRP A 135 -11.26 13.54 -9.84
C TRP A 135 -11.23 14.07 -11.27
N THR A 136 -10.57 13.38 -12.19
CA THR A 136 -10.57 13.75 -13.62
C THR A 136 -11.96 13.62 -14.22
N LEU A 137 -12.63 12.47 -14.03
CA LEU A 137 -13.98 12.23 -14.55
C LEU A 137 -14.99 13.19 -13.91
N LYS A 138 -14.89 13.41 -12.60
CA LYS A 138 -15.75 14.35 -11.87
C LYS A 138 -15.61 15.78 -12.37
N ALA A 139 -14.39 16.21 -12.72
CA ALA A 139 -14.13 17.53 -13.26
C ALA A 139 -14.70 17.73 -14.68
N ILE A 140 -14.79 16.64 -15.46
CA ILE A 140 -15.39 16.65 -16.80
C ILE A 140 -16.92 16.63 -16.69
N ASP A 141 -17.48 15.60 -16.05
CA ASP A 141 -18.91 15.47 -15.78
C ASP A 141 -19.16 14.45 -14.66
N GLY A 142 -19.65 14.91 -13.50
CA GLY A 142 -19.98 14.05 -12.36
C GLY A 142 -21.05 12.99 -12.66
N LYS A 143 -21.89 13.18 -13.68
CA LYS A 143 -22.90 12.19 -14.11
C LYS A 143 -22.29 10.93 -14.72
N LEU A 144 -21.02 10.96 -15.08
CA LEU A 144 -20.27 9.78 -15.52
C LEU A 144 -20.01 8.80 -14.35
N LEU A 145 -20.03 9.31 -13.11
CA LEU A 145 -19.62 8.58 -11.92
C LEU A 145 -20.80 8.21 -11.01
N VAL A 146 -21.83 9.05 -10.94
CA VAL A 146 -22.97 8.85 -10.03
C VAL A 146 -24.26 8.71 -10.82
N HIS A 147 -25.06 7.71 -10.44
CA HIS A 147 -26.37 7.47 -11.05
C HIS A 147 -27.24 8.74 -10.98
N PRO A 148 -28.01 9.10 -12.02
CA PRO A 148 -28.83 10.31 -12.03
C PRO A 148 -29.79 10.46 -10.83
N ASP A 149 -30.23 9.32 -10.28
CA ASP A 149 -31.16 9.26 -9.14
C ASP A 149 -30.46 9.37 -7.77
N LEU A 150 -29.12 9.44 -7.74
CA LEU A 150 -28.34 9.52 -6.52
C LEU A 150 -27.66 10.88 -6.39
N PRO A 151 -27.67 11.50 -5.19
CA PRO A 151 -26.90 12.71 -4.97
C PRO A 151 -25.40 12.39 -4.96
N LEU A 152 -24.59 13.37 -5.35
CA LEU A 152 -23.15 13.30 -5.09
C LEU A 152 -22.90 13.19 -3.58
N PRO A 153 -21.92 12.39 -3.15
CA PRO A 153 -21.59 12.27 -1.73
C PRO A 153 -21.15 13.63 -1.16
N PRO A 154 -21.46 13.93 0.12
CA PRO A 154 -20.95 15.13 0.76
C PRO A 154 -19.42 15.18 0.69
N ALA A 155 -18.86 16.38 0.54
CA ALA A 155 -17.45 16.57 0.22
C ALA A 155 -16.48 15.82 1.15
N ILE A 156 -16.78 15.74 2.46
CA ILE A 156 -15.95 15.03 3.43
C ILE A 156 -15.87 13.53 3.14
N TYR A 157 -16.98 12.89 2.80
CA TYR A 157 -17.02 11.48 2.45
C TYR A 157 -16.41 11.26 1.07
N ASP A 158 -16.63 12.19 0.16
CA ASP A 158 -16.04 12.11 -1.16
C ASP A 158 -14.50 12.12 -1.12
N LEU A 159 -13.92 13.00 -0.30
CA LEU A 159 -12.49 12.99 0.01
C LEU A 159 -12.07 11.69 0.72
N GLY A 160 -12.89 11.21 1.67
CA GLY A 160 -12.65 9.97 2.40
C GLY A 160 -12.64 8.71 1.53
N PHE A 161 -13.42 8.69 0.44
CA PHE A 161 -13.43 7.59 -0.53
C PHE A 161 -12.32 7.71 -1.56
N HIS A 162 -12.07 8.92 -2.08
CA HIS A 162 -11.29 9.09 -3.31
C HIS A 162 -9.95 9.80 -3.14
N LEU A 163 -9.65 10.39 -1.97
CA LEU A 163 -8.38 11.09 -1.76
C LEU A 163 -7.60 10.53 -0.57
N VAL A 164 -8.25 10.37 0.59
CA VAL A 164 -7.59 9.97 1.82
C VAL A 164 -6.81 8.65 1.67
N PRO A 165 -7.39 7.56 1.11
CA PRO A 165 -6.67 6.30 0.95
C PRO A 165 -5.38 6.45 0.13
N ALA A 166 -5.46 7.16 -1.00
CA ALA A 166 -4.31 7.43 -1.87
C ALA A 166 -3.20 8.21 -1.13
N VAL A 167 -3.57 9.24 -0.36
CA VAL A 167 -2.61 10.06 0.39
C VAL A 167 -1.95 9.26 1.50
N VAL A 168 -2.72 8.57 2.35
CA VAL A 168 -2.15 7.88 3.51
C VAL A 168 -1.31 6.69 3.11
N LEU A 169 -1.69 5.95 2.05
CA LEU A 169 -0.85 4.88 1.50
C LEU A 169 0.42 5.42 0.84
N ALA A 170 0.35 6.55 0.13
CA ALA A 170 1.55 7.16 -0.44
C ALA A 170 2.51 7.64 0.66
N LEU A 171 2.00 8.25 1.73
CA LEU A 171 2.82 8.65 2.89
C LEU A 171 3.45 7.45 3.58
N ASP A 172 2.67 6.41 3.85
CA ASP A 172 3.16 5.17 4.43
C ASP A 172 4.24 4.51 3.55
N TYR A 173 4.01 4.46 2.25
CA TYR A 173 4.93 3.91 1.27
C TYR A 173 6.26 4.71 1.22
N ILE A 174 6.18 6.04 1.17
CA ILE A 174 7.36 6.91 1.01
C ILE A 174 8.14 7.04 2.32
N LEU A 175 7.47 7.13 3.47
CA LEU A 175 8.09 7.56 4.71
C LEU A 175 8.33 6.43 5.71
N LEU A 176 7.49 5.40 5.68
CA LEU A 176 7.46 4.35 6.71
C LEU A 176 7.86 2.97 6.19
N SER A 177 7.75 2.72 4.89
CA SER A 177 8.05 1.40 4.32
C SER A 177 9.52 1.32 3.88
N PRO A 178 10.18 0.16 4.00
CA PRO A 178 11.50 -0.06 3.41
C PRO A 178 11.42 -0.04 1.88
N PRO A 179 12.55 0.15 1.17
CA PRO A 179 12.59 0.05 -0.27
C PRO A 179 12.21 -1.37 -0.67
N TRP A 180 11.04 -1.52 -1.32
CA TRP A 180 10.50 -2.72 -1.95
C TRP A 180 10.87 -4.08 -1.34
N PRO A 181 9.88 -4.90 -0.95
CA PRO A 181 9.69 -5.58 0.34
C PRO A 181 10.73 -6.65 0.76
N THR A 182 11.93 -6.65 0.19
CA THR A 182 13.08 -7.42 0.65
C THR A 182 14.34 -6.59 0.51
N THR A 183 15.25 -6.70 1.48
CA THR A 183 16.64 -6.30 1.32
C THR A 183 17.47 -7.54 1.00
N PRO A 184 18.25 -7.56 -0.09
CA PRO A 184 18.32 -6.55 -1.16
C PRO A 184 17.01 -6.47 -1.97
N MET A 185 16.77 -5.30 -2.58
CA MET A 185 15.61 -5.05 -3.46
C MET A 185 15.38 -6.24 -4.40
N ASN A 186 14.17 -6.80 -4.38
CA ASN A 186 13.81 -7.89 -5.28
C ASN A 186 13.82 -7.37 -6.74
N GLU A 187 14.74 -7.87 -7.56
CA GLU A 187 14.88 -7.49 -8.98
C GLU A 187 13.58 -7.76 -9.78
N SER A 188 12.79 -8.76 -9.37
CA SER A 188 11.50 -9.09 -9.98
C SER A 188 10.36 -8.19 -9.49
N ALA A 189 10.58 -7.26 -8.56
CA ALA A 189 9.55 -6.41 -7.99
C ALA A 189 8.71 -5.65 -9.03
N PRO A 190 9.29 -5.00 -10.07
CA PRO A 190 8.50 -4.33 -11.10
C PRO A 190 7.59 -5.28 -11.86
N ILE A 191 8.08 -6.48 -12.17
CA ILE A 191 7.31 -7.53 -12.86
C ILE A 191 6.19 -8.04 -11.95
N ILE A 192 6.48 -8.33 -10.68
CA ILE A 192 5.47 -8.77 -9.70
C ILE A 192 4.36 -7.73 -9.58
N THR A 193 4.69 -6.45 -9.47
CA THR A 193 3.69 -5.37 -9.43
C THR A 193 2.87 -5.33 -10.70
N LEU A 194 3.51 -5.39 -11.87
CA LEU A 194 2.82 -5.37 -13.15
C LEU A 194 1.86 -6.57 -13.26
N SER A 195 2.34 -7.78 -12.93
CA SER A 195 1.55 -9.01 -12.97
C SER A 195 0.35 -8.94 -12.02
N LEU A 196 0.57 -8.59 -10.75
CA LEU A 196 -0.52 -8.47 -9.77
C LEU A 196 -1.54 -7.40 -10.17
N SER A 197 -1.06 -6.24 -10.63
CA SER A 197 -1.90 -5.14 -11.10
C SER A 197 -2.75 -5.56 -12.31
N THR A 198 -2.15 -6.29 -13.25
CA THR A 198 -2.85 -6.81 -14.43
C THR A 198 -3.92 -7.83 -14.04
N VAL A 199 -3.57 -8.79 -13.18
CA VAL A 199 -4.51 -9.80 -12.69
C VAL A 199 -5.70 -9.14 -11.99
N ILE A 200 -5.46 -8.14 -11.14
CA ILE A 200 -6.51 -7.43 -10.43
C ILE A 200 -7.39 -6.63 -11.38
N ALA A 201 -6.82 -5.97 -12.39
CA ALA A 201 -7.59 -5.24 -13.39
C ALA A 201 -8.55 -6.15 -14.17
N PHE A 202 -8.08 -7.31 -14.63
CA PHE A 202 -8.93 -8.29 -15.31
C PHE A 202 -9.94 -8.94 -14.37
N ALA A 203 -9.54 -9.29 -13.14
CA ALA A 203 -10.44 -9.82 -12.13
C ALA A 203 -11.57 -8.84 -11.82
N TYR A 204 -11.24 -7.55 -11.69
CA TYR A 204 -12.24 -6.50 -11.50
C TYR A 204 -13.16 -6.37 -12.71
N TRP A 205 -12.63 -6.37 -13.93
CA TRP A 205 -13.48 -6.32 -15.12
C TRP A 205 -14.46 -7.50 -15.17
N ILE A 206 -13.98 -8.74 -14.97
CA ILE A 206 -14.84 -9.92 -14.90
C ILE A 206 -15.91 -9.73 -13.81
N TRP A 207 -15.50 -9.25 -12.63
CA TRP A 207 -16.42 -9.01 -11.52
C TRP A 207 -17.51 -7.98 -11.85
N ILE A 208 -17.19 -6.86 -12.50
CA ILE A 208 -18.23 -5.88 -12.84
C ILE A 208 -19.22 -6.41 -13.87
N GLU A 209 -18.77 -7.24 -14.82
CA GLU A 209 -19.66 -7.81 -15.85
C GLU A 209 -20.57 -8.88 -15.25
N ILE A 210 -20.07 -9.66 -14.28
CA ILE A 210 -20.91 -10.56 -13.48
C ILE A 210 -21.98 -9.73 -12.74
N CYS A 211 -21.58 -8.67 -12.05
CA CYS A 211 -22.53 -7.83 -11.32
C CYS A 211 -23.56 -7.20 -12.25
N PHE A 212 -23.14 -6.70 -13.42
CA PHE A 212 -24.05 -6.18 -14.44
C PHE A 212 -25.03 -7.25 -14.94
N SER A 213 -24.57 -8.48 -15.18
CA SER A 213 -25.43 -9.58 -15.63
C SER A 213 -26.53 -9.95 -14.63
N GLN A 214 -26.30 -9.71 -13.33
CA GLN A 214 -27.25 -9.98 -12.26
C GLN A 214 -28.15 -8.77 -11.96
N ASN A 215 -27.60 -7.56 -12.02
CA ASN A 215 -28.29 -6.34 -11.57
C ASN A 215 -28.94 -5.55 -12.70
N GLY A 216 -28.47 -5.71 -13.94
CA GLY A 216 -28.89 -4.91 -15.10
C GLY A 216 -28.38 -3.46 -15.10
N LEU A 217 -27.49 -3.10 -14.16
CA LEU A 217 -26.96 -1.75 -14.00
C LEU A 217 -25.48 -1.78 -13.60
N TYR A 218 -24.69 -0.85 -14.13
CA TYR A 218 -23.27 -0.69 -13.77
C TYR A 218 -23.12 0.23 -12.55
N PRO A 219 -22.06 0.06 -11.74
CA PRO A 219 -21.76 0.96 -10.62
C PRO A 219 -21.50 2.41 -11.07
N TYR A 220 -20.89 2.59 -12.24
CA TYR A 220 -20.64 3.89 -12.85
C TYR A 220 -21.39 4.02 -14.18
N PRO A 221 -22.21 5.07 -14.38
CA PRO A 221 -22.98 5.27 -15.62
C PRO A 221 -22.15 5.28 -16.90
N ILE A 222 -20.89 5.75 -16.83
CA ILE A 222 -19.97 5.75 -17.99
C ILE A 222 -19.87 4.37 -18.65
N PHE A 223 -19.90 3.27 -17.88
CA PHE A 223 -19.83 1.94 -18.47
C PHE A 223 -21.04 1.67 -19.36
N ALA A 224 -22.25 2.04 -18.97
CA ALA A 224 -23.44 1.87 -19.79
C ALA A 224 -23.40 2.70 -21.10
N MET A 225 -22.70 3.83 -21.09
CA MET A 225 -22.57 4.72 -22.25
C MET A 225 -21.53 4.24 -23.27
N LEU A 226 -20.57 3.43 -22.85
CA LEU A 226 -19.47 2.95 -23.69
C LEU A 226 -19.82 1.61 -24.35
N THR A 227 -19.45 1.49 -25.63
CA THR A 227 -19.39 0.20 -26.32
C THR A 227 -18.34 -0.72 -25.70
N THR A 228 -18.42 -2.02 -25.95
CA THR A 228 -17.44 -3.00 -25.43
C THR A 228 -16.00 -2.62 -25.77
N ASN A 229 -15.72 -2.21 -27.01
CA ASN A 229 -14.38 -1.80 -27.44
C ASN A 229 -13.88 -0.55 -26.70
N GLN A 230 -14.78 0.41 -26.41
CA GLN A 230 -14.41 1.58 -25.63
C GLN A 230 -14.17 1.26 -24.15
N ARG A 231 -14.90 0.30 -23.58
CA ARG A 231 -14.62 -0.20 -22.22
C ARG A 231 -13.26 -0.91 -22.15
N ILE A 232 -12.94 -1.73 -23.16
CA ILE A 232 -11.60 -2.32 -23.29
C ILE A 232 -10.53 -1.23 -23.27
N GLY A 233 -10.71 -0.19 -24.09
CA GLY A 233 -9.83 0.97 -24.11
C GLY A 233 -9.70 1.65 -22.74
N LEU A 234 -10.82 1.88 -22.05
CA LEU A 234 -10.86 2.47 -20.71
C LEU A 234 -10.08 1.63 -19.69
N PHE A 235 -10.25 0.31 -19.68
CA PHE A 235 -9.52 -0.60 -18.78
C PHE A 235 -8.02 -0.64 -19.10
N VAL A 236 -7.65 -0.67 -20.39
CA VAL A 236 -6.23 -0.64 -20.81
C VAL A 236 -5.58 0.68 -20.38
N VAL A 237 -6.22 1.82 -20.63
CA VAL A 237 -5.71 3.14 -20.22
C VAL A 237 -5.61 3.23 -18.70
N SER A 238 -6.59 2.73 -17.95
CA SER A 238 -6.56 2.68 -16.48
C SER A 238 -5.40 1.82 -15.96
N GLY A 239 -5.14 0.68 -16.60
CA GLY A 239 -3.99 -0.17 -16.29
C GLY A 239 -2.64 0.51 -16.56
N VAL A 240 -2.53 1.26 -17.67
CA VAL A 240 -1.34 2.06 -17.98
C VAL A 240 -1.14 3.17 -16.94
N ILE A 241 -2.20 3.88 -16.55
CA ILE A 241 -2.14 4.91 -15.50
C ILE A 241 -1.62 4.30 -14.20
N MET A 242 -2.16 3.14 -13.80
CA MET A 242 -1.72 2.45 -12.58
C MET A 242 -0.24 2.04 -12.64
N TRP A 243 0.24 1.56 -13.80
CA TRP A 243 1.65 1.25 -14.00
C TRP A 243 2.54 2.49 -13.88
N VAL A 244 2.15 3.60 -14.53
CA VAL A 244 2.85 4.89 -14.45
C VAL A 244 2.89 5.39 -13.01
N VAL A 245 1.76 5.36 -12.30
CA VAL A 245 1.65 5.72 -10.88
C VAL A 245 2.59 4.88 -10.02
N GLY A 246 2.62 3.56 -10.22
CA GLY A 246 3.56 2.67 -9.51
C GLY A 246 5.02 3.03 -9.78
N GLY A 247 5.36 3.39 -11.02
CA GLY A 247 6.69 3.91 -11.39
C GLY A 247 7.00 5.25 -10.72
N LEU A 248 6.06 6.19 -10.72
CA LEU A 248 6.23 7.51 -10.08
C LEU A 248 6.40 7.40 -8.57
N LEU A 249 5.63 6.53 -7.90
CA LEU A 249 5.81 6.26 -6.47
C LEU A 249 7.23 5.75 -6.18
N ARG A 250 7.77 4.85 -7.02
CA ARG A 250 9.16 4.38 -6.90
C ARG A 250 10.17 5.50 -7.08
N VAL A 251 10.00 6.34 -8.09
CA VAL A 251 10.89 7.48 -8.35
C VAL A 251 10.83 8.47 -7.19
N LEU A 252 9.64 8.76 -6.66
CA LEU A 252 9.44 9.61 -5.49
C LEU A 252 10.13 9.02 -4.26
N TYR A 253 9.96 7.73 -4.01
CA TYR A 253 10.67 7.01 -2.95
C TYR A 253 12.18 7.17 -3.12
N ALA A 254 12.72 6.85 -4.29
CA ALA A 254 14.17 6.93 -4.54
C ALA A 254 14.72 8.35 -4.38
N LYS A 255 13.96 9.37 -4.80
CA LYS A 255 14.32 10.78 -4.64
C LYS A 255 14.31 11.21 -3.18
N ILE A 256 13.32 10.77 -2.40
CA ILE A 256 13.15 11.17 -1.00
C ILE A 256 14.05 10.36 -0.08
N ASN A 257 14.33 9.09 -0.37
CA ASN A 257 14.99 8.16 0.54
C ASN A 257 16.38 7.73 0.09
N GLY A 258 16.71 7.92 -1.19
CA GLY A 258 17.89 7.33 -1.83
C GLY A 258 17.58 5.98 -2.48
N TYR A 259 18.58 5.41 -3.14
CA TYR A 259 18.53 4.09 -3.77
C TYR A 259 19.65 3.21 -3.21
N GLU A 260 19.42 1.89 -3.15
CA GLU A 260 20.51 0.94 -2.91
C GLU A 260 21.34 0.84 -4.19
N SER A 261 22.65 1.11 -4.11
CA SER A 261 23.53 0.92 -5.27
C SER A 261 23.62 -0.57 -5.62
N VAL A 262 23.73 -0.90 -6.91
CA VAL A 262 23.90 -2.29 -7.38
C VAL A 262 25.08 -2.98 -6.69
N GLU A 263 26.17 -2.25 -6.47
CA GLU A 263 27.34 -2.72 -5.72
C GLU A 263 27.03 -3.08 -4.26
N HIS A 264 26.15 -2.31 -3.60
CA HIS A 264 25.69 -2.63 -2.25
C HIS A 264 24.84 -3.91 -2.24
N LEU A 265 23.95 -4.09 -3.23
CA LEU A 265 23.13 -5.30 -3.38
C LEU A 265 24.00 -6.53 -3.62
N GLU A 266 25.02 -6.43 -4.48
CA GLU A 266 25.97 -7.51 -4.75
C GLU A 266 26.82 -7.86 -3.53
N LYS A 267 27.24 -6.87 -2.74
CA LYS A 267 27.96 -7.10 -1.48
C LYS A 267 27.10 -7.84 -0.46
N VAL A 268 25.83 -7.45 -0.29
CA VAL A 268 24.88 -8.15 0.60
C VAL A 268 24.63 -9.58 0.11
N ARG A 269 24.42 -9.77 -1.20
CA ARG A 269 24.25 -11.10 -1.81
C ARG A 269 25.45 -12.00 -1.53
N ARG A 270 26.67 -11.50 -1.79
CA ARG A 270 27.93 -12.22 -1.55
C ARG A 270 28.07 -12.62 -0.08
N ASN A 271 27.79 -11.70 0.84
CA ASN A 271 27.86 -11.97 2.28
C ASN A 271 26.83 -13.02 2.73
N LYS A 272 25.62 -13.04 2.14
CA LYS A 272 24.60 -14.04 2.44
C LYS A 272 24.98 -15.44 1.91
N VAL A 273 25.56 -15.52 0.71
CA VAL A 273 26.07 -16.76 0.13
C VAL A 273 27.23 -17.31 0.97
N MET A 274 28.21 -16.46 1.32
CA MET A 274 29.37 -16.85 2.12
C MET A 274 29.01 -17.19 3.57
N GLY A 275 28.00 -16.52 4.15
CA GLY A 275 27.49 -16.83 5.50
C GLY A 275 26.64 -18.10 5.56
N GLY A 276 26.02 -18.51 4.45
CA GLY A 276 25.30 -19.77 4.32
C GLY A 276 26.20 -20.99 4.07
N SER A 277 27.38 -20.78 3.48
CA SER A 277 28.35 -21.86 3.21
C SER A 277 29.27 -22.20 4.38
N GLY A 278 29.18 -21.50 5.51
CA GLY A 278 30.12 -21.60 6.64
C GLY A 278 29.79 -22.62 7.73
N LYS A 279 28.79 -23.51 7.55
CA LYS A 279 28.46 -24.57 8.53
C LYS A 279 28.65 -25.96 7.96
N TRP A 280 29.91 -26.35 7.75
CA TRP A 280 30.34 -27.75 7.76
C TRP A 280 31.73 -27.80 8.40
N ASN A 281 31.75 -28.17 9.67
CA ASN A 281 32.81 -28.92 10.37
C ASN A 281 32.18 -29.46 11.66
#